data_AF-A0A7V5ZF52-F1
#
_entry.id   AF-A0A7V5ZF52-F1
#
_cell.length_a   1.000
_cell.length_b   1.000
_cell.length_c   1.000
_cell.angle_alpha   90.00
_cell.angle_beta   90.00
_cell.angle_gamma   90.00
#
_symmetry.space_group_name_H-M   'P 1'
#
loop_
_entity.id
_entity.type
_entity.pdbx_description
1 polymer ?
#
loop_
_entity_poly.entity_id
_entity_poly.type
_entity_poly.pdbx_seq_one_letter_code
_entity_poly.pdbx_strand_id
1 'polypeptide(L)'
;MERTRVAETAGTPWRVAVVTAGAAHDVAGIAGVLTWVLGRYDHVAYTVSQELAALGREALAAQVMVLFAPEATLSRQQQQGLQERIARGGGMV
;
A
#
# COMPACT_ATOMS: atom_id res chain seq x y z
N MET A 1 20.03 -24.90 -32.54
CA MET A 1 20.61 -24.27 -31.34
C MET A 1 19.65 -23.17 -30.90
N GLU A 2 18.68 -23.52 -30.06
CA GLU A 2 17.68 -22.59 -29.56
C GLU A 2 18.26 -21.85 -28.36
N ARG A 3 18.33 -20.51 -28.45
CA ARG A 3 18.72 -19.66 -27.32
C ARG A 3 17.49 -19.49 -26.42
N THR A 4 17.38 -20.35 -25.42
CA THR A 4 16.50 -20.10 -24.27
C THR A 4 16.97 -18.82 -23.61
N ARG A 5 16.24 -17.72 -23.82
CA ARG A 5 16.41 -16.52 -22.98
C ARG A 5 15.87 -16.89 -21.60
N VAL A 6 16.77 -17.17 -20.67
CA VAL A 6 16.46 -17.11 -19.26
C VAL A 6 16.11 -15.66 -18.98
N ALA A 7 14.85 -15.36 -18.66
CA ALA A 7 14.48 -14.06 -18.16
C ALA A 7 15.22 -13.87 -16.83
N GLU A 8 16.28 -13.06 -16.86
CA GLU A 8 17.03 -12.65 -15.68
C GLU A 8 16.09 -11.91 -14.74
N THR A 9 15.71 -12.60 -13.65
CA THR A 9 15.13 -12.06 -12.40
C THR A 9 13.95 -11.09 -12.55
N ALA A 10 12.73 -11.62 -12.64
CA ALA A 10 11.62 -10.93 -11.99
C ALA A 10 11.82 -11.07 -10.47
N GLY A 11 12.47 -10.09 -9.83
CA GLY A 11 12.60 -10.05 -8.37
C GLY A 11 11.22 -10.08 -7.69
N THR A 12 11.15 -10.48 -6.42
CA THR A 12 9.89 -10.49 -5.66
C THR A 12 9.22 -9.12 -5.77
N PRO A 13 7.95 -9.05 -6.24
CA PRO A 13 7.28 -7.77 -6.45
C PRO A 13 7.14 -7.00 -5.14
N TRP A 14 7.23 -5.68 -5.25
CA TRP A 14 7.06 -4.78 -4.12
C TRP A 14 5.61 -4.83 -3.64
N ARG A 15 5.40 -5.13 -2.36
CA ARG A 15 4.08 -5.17 -1.74
C ARG A 15 3.69 -3.78 -1.25
N VAL A 16 2.66 -3.19 -1.85
CA VAL A 16 2.11 -1.88 -1.50
C VAL A 16 0.71 -2.05 -0.90
N ALA A 17 0.50 -1.56 0.31
CA ALA A 17 -0.84 -1.49 0.90
C ALA A 17 -1.35 -0.05 0.83
N VAL A 18 -2.46 0.16 0.15
CA VAL A 18 -3.13 1.46 0.06
C VAL A 18 -4.38 1.42 0.94
N VAL A 19 -4.43 2.34 1.90
CA VAL A 19 -5.62 2.60 2.71
C VAL A 19 -6.06 4.03 2.42
N THR A 20 -7.21 4.14 1.77
CA THR A 20 -7.91 5.40 1.57
C THR A 20 -9.12 5.39 2.52
N ALA A 21 -9.38 6.46 3.25
CA ALA A 21 -10.50 6.54 4.19
C ALA A 21 -10.87 7.99 4.49
N GLY A 22 -11.98 8.23 5.18
CA GLY A 22 -12.41 9.57 5.59
C GLY A 22 -13.67 10.06 4.87
N ALA A 23 -14.17 11.22 5.29
CA ALA A 23 -15.48 11.74 4.85
C ALA A 23 -15.39 13.07 4.07
N ALA A 24 -14.25 13.75 4.10
CA ALA A 24 -14.11 15.11 3.58
C ALA A 24 -13.58 15.21 2.14
N HIS A 25 -13.05 14.12 1.59
CA HIS A 25 -12.41 14.10 0.26
C HIS A 25 -13.02 13.00 -0.62
N ASP A 26 -12.82 13.08 -1.95
CA ASP A 26 -13.17 11.99 -2.87
C ASP A 26 -12.20 10.82 -2.72
N VAL A 27 -12.41 10.04 -1.65
CA VAL A 27 -11.62 8.85 -1.30
C VAL A 27 -11.68 7.80 -2.43
N ALA A 28 -12.84 7.65 -3.07
CA ALA A 28 -13.04 6.71 -4.16
C ALA A 28 -12.26 7.10 -5.42
N GLY A 29 -12.28 8.39 -5.79
CA GLY A 29 -11.48 8.92 -6.89
C GLY A 29 -9.98 8.74 -6.64
N ILE A 30 -9.50 9.00 -5.42
CA ILE A 30 -8.10 8.79 -5.04
C ILE A 30 -7.72 7.31 -5.10
N ALA A 31 -8.56 6.41 -4.58
CA ALA A 31 -8.36 4.97 -4.69
C ALA A 31 -8.27 4.53 -6.16
N GLY A 32 -9.12 5.09 -7.03
CA GLY A 32 -9.10 4.85 -8.48
C GLY A 32 -7.79 5.30 -9.14
N VAL A 33 -7.33 6.52 -8.83
CA VAL A 33 -6.04 7.04 -9.34
C VAL A 33 -4.88 6.17 -8.87
N LEU A 34 -4.83 5.80 -7.58
CA LEU A 34 -3.76 4.96 -7.04
C LEU A 34 -3.78 3.56 -7.66
N THR A 35 -4.96 2.97 -7.85
CA THR A 35 -5.11 1.69 -8.57
C THR A 35 -4.55 1.78 -9.99
N TRP A 36 -4.90 2.84 -10.72
CA TRP A 36 -4.43 3.05 -12.09
C TRP A 36 -2.91 3.29 -12.17
N VAL A 37 -2.33 4.05 -11.23
CA VAL A 37 -0.88 4.27 -11.18
C VAL A 37 -0.15 2.96 -10.86
N LEU A 38 -0.55 2.27 -9.79
CA LEU A 38 0.14 1.05 -9.32
C LEU A 38 0.00 -0.10 -10.34
N GLY A 39 -1.16 -0.21 -11.00
CA GLY A 39 -1.41 -1.22 -12.03
C GLY A 39 -0.57 -1.10 -13.30
N ARG A 40 0.22 -0.02 -13.45
CA ARG A 40 1.17 0.13 -14.57
C ARG A 40 2.53 -0.50 -14.34
N TYR A 41 2.79 -0.99 -13.13
CA TYR A 41 4.10 -1.49 -12.73
C TYR A 41 4.00 -2.97 -12.41
N ASP A 42 4.45 -3.82 -13.34
CA ASP A 42 4.39 -5.28 -13.21
C ASP A 42 5.19 -5.84 -12.02
N HIS A 43 6.11 -5.03 -11.48
CA HIS A 43 6.92 -5.37 -10.30
C HIS A 43 6.28 -4.91 -8.98
N VAL A 44 5.03 -4.46 -8.99
CA VAL A 44 4.28 -4.01 -7.81
C VAL A 44 3.05 -4.89 -7.61
N ALA A 45 3.00 -5.56 -6.46
CA ALA A 45 1.80 -6.22 -5.97
C ALA A 45 1.11 -5.28 -4.99
N TYR A 46 -0.17 -4.95 -5.20
CA TYR A 46 -0.84 -3.96 -4.36
C TYR A 46 -2.22 -4.39 -3.90
N THR A 47 -2.63 -3.86 -2.74
CA THR A 47 -4.00 -3.91 -2.24
C THR A 47 -4.49 -2.48 -2.03
N VAL A 48 -5.77 -2.22 -2.33
CA VAL A 48 -6.41 -0.93 -2.11
C VAL A 48 -7.67 -1.18 -1.30
N SER A 49 -7.78 -0.49 -0.16
CA SER A 49 -8.98 -0.49 0.66
C SER A 49 -9.48 0.94 0.87
N GLN A 50 -10.81 1.07 0.92
CA GLN A 50 -11.51 2.31 1.27
C GLN A 50 -11.98 2.33 2.73
N GLU A 51 -11.57 1.33 3.51
CA GLU A 51 -11.97 1.15 4.90
C GLU A 51 -10.77 1.34 5.83
N LEU A 52 -10.92 2.21 6.83
CA LEU A 52 -9.87 2.43 7.83
C LEU A 52 -9.54 1.15 8.63
N ALA A 53 -10.49 0.21 8.74
CA ALA A 53 -10.29 -1.09 9.35
C ALA A 53 -9.21 -1.94 8.64
N ALA A 54 -8.93 -1.65 7.36
CA ALA A 54 -7.86 -2.31 6.62
C ALA A 54 -6.45 -1.86 7.04
N LEU A 55 -6.33 -0.83 7.89
CA LEU A 55 -5.08 -0.49 8.59
C LEU A 55 -4.79 -1.51 9.71
N GLY A 56 -4.63 -2.76 9.31
CA GLY A 56 -4.37 -3.91 10.17
C GLY A 56 -2.98 -4.51 9.94
N ARG A 57 -2.76 -5.70 10.51
CA ARG A 57 -1.45 -6.39 10.49
C ARG A 57 -0.90 -6.59 9.08
N GLU A 58 -1.74 -6.97 8.12
CA GLU A 58 -1.30 -7.22 6.74
C GLU A 58 -0.83 -5.94 6.04
N ALA A 59 -1.61 -4.87 6.13
CA ALA A 59 -1.24 -3.57 5.57
C ALA A 59 0.03 -3.03 6.21
N LEU A 60 0.15 -3.13 7.55
CA LEU A 60 1.34 -2.73 8.31
C LEU A 60 2.58 -3.58 7.98
N ALA A 61 2.41 -4.80 7.46
CA ALA A 61 3.50 -5.70 7.04
C ALA A 61 3.87 -5.56 5.54
N ALA A 62 3.21 -4.68 4.79
CA ALA A 62 3.59 -4.35 3.42
C ALA A 62 4.95 -3.64 3.36
N GLN A 63 5.64 -3.66 2.22
CA GLN A 63 6.91 -2.94 2.07
C GLN A 63 6.70 -1.43 2.02
N VAL A 64 5.64 -0.99 1.34
CA VAL A 64 5.19 0.40 1.30
C VAL A 64 3.74 0.46 1.73
N MET A 65 3.39 1.48 2.52
CA MET A 65 2.02 1.81 2.86
C MET A 65 1.70 3.19 2.32
N VAL A 66 0.56 3.34 1.65
CA VAL A 66 0.00 4.64 1.26
C VAL A 66 -1.23 4.86 2.13
N LEU A 67 -1.23 5.92 2.94
CA LEU A 67 -2.34 6.25 3.83
C LEU A 67 -2.94 7.61 3.44
N PHE A 68 -4.08 7.59 2.77
CA PHE A 68 -4.87 8.79 2.52
C PHE A 68 -6.13 8.75 3.40
N ALA A 69 -6.04 9.31 4.59
CA ALA A 69 -7.14 9.25 5.58
C ALA A 69 -7.43 10.63 6.20
N PRO A 70 -7.80 11.65 5.40
CA PRO A 70 -8.10 12.98 5.92
C PRO A 70 -9.23 12.92 6.96
N GLU A 71 -9.02 13.61 8.09
CA GLU A 71 -9.97 13.71 9.21
C GLU A 71 -10.34 12.36 9.86
N ALA A 72 -9.70 11.26 9.46
CA ALA A 72 -9.91 9.96 10.06
C ALA A 72 -9.32 9.95 11.48
N THR A 73 -10.13 9.49 12.45
CA THR A 73 -9.63 9.23 13.80
C THR A 73 -9.05 7.83 13.85
N LEU A 74 -7.73 7.74 14.01
CA LEU A 74 -7.03 6.47 14.20
C LEU A 74 -7.20 5.98 15.63
N SER A 75 -7.42 4.67 15.80
CA SER A 75 -7.34 4.04 17.11
C SER A 75 -5.91 4.07 17.65
N ARG A 76 -5.75 3.95 18.98
CA ARG A 76 -4.41 3.86 19.59
C ARG A 76 -3.57 2.71 19.00
N GLN A 77 -4.21 1.58 18.72
CA GLN A 77 -3.55 0.42 18.12
C GLN A 77 -3.06 0.73 16.70
N GLN A 78 -3.86 1.43 15.90
CA GLN A 78 -3.46 1.85 14.55
C GLN A 78 -2.31 2.87 14.60
N GLN A 79 -2.39 3.85 15.51
CA GLN A 79 -1.31 4.83 15.72
C GLN A 79 0.00 4.15 16.12
N GLN A 80 -0.05 3.22 17.08
CA GLN A 80 1.12 2.45 17.50
C GLN A 80 1.68 1.62 16.35
N GLY A 81 0.82 0.93 15.58
CA GLY A 81 1.25 0.15 14.42
C GLY A 81 1.97 0.99 13.36
N LEU A 82 1.46 2.19 13.08
CA LEU A 82 2.11 3.14 12.17
C LEU A 82 3.46 3.62 12.72
N GLN A 83 3.55 3.95 14.02
CA GLN A 83 4.81 4.35 14.65
C GLN A 83 5.86 3.23 14.59
N GLU A 84 5.47 1.99 14.89
CA GLU A 84 6.35 0.81 14.82
C GLU A 84 6.84 0.57 13.39
N ARG A 85 5.96 0.73 12.40
CA ARG A 85 6.35 0.65 10.98
C ARG A 85 7.43 1.66 10.64
N ILE A 86 7.24 2.92 10.99
CA ILE A 86 8.19 4.00 10.72
C ILE A 86 9.52 3.73 11.43
N ALA A 87 9.46 3.33 12.72
CA ALA A 87 10.65 3.03 13.51
C ALA A 87 11.48 1.86 12.95
N ARG A 88 10.85 0.92 12.25
CA ARG A 88 11.50 -0.22 11.57
C ARG A 88 11.98 0.10 10.16
N GLY A 89 11.86 1.36 9.70
CA GLY A 89 12.26 1.78 8.36
C GLY A 89 11.28 1.38 7.25
N GLY A 90 10.02 1.09 7.58
CA GLY A 90 8.98 0.79 6.59
C GLY A 90 8.61 2.02 5.77
N GLY A 91 8.50 1.87 4.44
CA GLY A 91 8.11 2.96 3.55
C GLY A 91 6.67 3.40 3.82
N MET A 92 6.45 4.71 3.92
CA MET A 92 5.12 5.30 4.12
C MET A 92 4.97 6.53 3.23
N VAL A 93 3.80 6.65 2.58
CA VAL A 93 3.37 7.78 1.77
C VAL A 93 2.04 8.29 2.31
#